data_AF-A0A354GMT0-F1
#
_entry.id   AF-A0A354GMT0-F1
#
_cell.length_a   1.000
_cell.length_b   1.000
_cell.length_c   1.000
_cell.angle_alpha   90.00
_cell.angle_beta   90.00
_cell.angle_gamma   90.00
#
_symmetry.space_group_name_H-M   'P 1'
#
loop_
_entity.id
_entity.type
_entity.pdbx_description
1 polymer ?
#
loop_
_entity_poly.entity_id
_entity_poly.type
_entity_poly.pdbx_seq_one_letter_code
_entity_poly.pdbx_strand_id
1 'polypeptide(L)'
;KGKIPKYVGTGRCTDCHIAAGKVWEKTPHSHAYKTLADAKQPSNREYDPECIVCHTVGFGYESGFTTAAKMPDLKNVGCESCHGPGSLHSNNSTNVALQLAMNPWKAPVGETEVLKARRIRRIDDYCQKCHDPENDVNWTDGGFERNWPKVAHPTPPEEKQDAAAGK
;
A
#
# COMPACT_ATOMS: atom_id res chain seq x y z
N LYS A 1 27.65 -5.73 9.08
CA LYS A 1 26.82 -4.51 8.85
C LYS A 1 25.61 -4.94 8.03
N GLY A 2 24.38 -4.76 8.51
CA GLY A 2 23.16 -5.17 7.79
C GLY A 2 22.92 -4.30 6.56
N LYS A 3 22.38 -4.88 5.48
CA LYS A 3 21.97 -4.11 4.29
C LYS A 3 20.73 -3.29 4.63
N ILE A 4 20.72 -2.00 4.26
CA ILE A 4 19.56 -1.11 4.44
C ILE A 4 18.58 -1.36 3.29
N PRO A 5 17.29 -1.66 3.55
CA PRO A 5 16.31 -1.86 2.50
C PRO A 5 15.96 -0.53 1.82
N LYS A 6 15.86 -0.57 0.49
CA LYS A 6 15.47 0.51 -0.41
C LYS A 6 14.14 0.25 -1.09
N TYR A 7 13.44 1.33 -1.42
CA TYR A 7 12.28 1.32 -2.32
C TYR A 7 12.72 1.01 -3.75
N VAL A 8 11.96 0.19 -4.46
CA VAL A 8 12.28 -0.30 -5.82
C VAL A 8 11.14 -0.10 -6.82
N GLY A 9 10.00 0.42 -6.37
CA GLY A 9 8.83 0.69 -7.20
C GLY A 9 7.95 -0.53 -7.45
N THR A 10 6.67 -0.26 -7.71
CA THR A 10 5.65 -1.30 -7.91
C THR A 10 5.99 -2.27 -9.04
N GLY A 11 6.62 -1.78 -10.12
CA GLY A 11 6.99 -2.62 -11.27
C GLY A 11 7.84 -3.84 -10.87
N ARG A 12 8.77 -3.67 -9.93
CA ARG A 12 9.61 -4.76 -9.43
C ARG A 12 8.81 -5.84 -8.71
N CYS A 13 7.68 -5.48 -8.10
CA CYS A 13 6.79 -6.39 -7.41
C CYS A 13 5.90 -7.15 -8.42
N THR A 14 5.39 -6.46 -9.44
CA THR A 14 4.45 -7.03 -10.41
C THR A 14 5.10 -7.98 -11.41
N ASP A 15 6.42 -7.95 -11.56
CA ASP A 15 7.22 -8.97 -12.28
C ASP A 15 6.93 -10.39 -11.78
N CYS A 16 6.74 -10.57 -10.47
CA CYS A 16 6.46 -11.87 -9.84
C CYS A 16 5.02 -11.99 -9.33
N HIS A 17 4.43 -10.89 -8.82
CA HIS A 17 3.11 -10.87 -8.20
C HIS A 17 2.03 -10.34 -9.15
N ILE A 18 1.87 -10.97 -10.31
CA ILE A 18 0.99 -10.52 -11.41
C ILE A 18 -0.46 -10.34 -10.95
N ALA A 19 -1.00 -11.29 -10.18
CA ALA A 19 -2.39 -11.23 -9.71
C ALA A 19 -2.62 -10.04 -8.75
N ALA A 20 -1.68 -9.79 -7.84
CA ALA A 20 -1.71 -8.64 -6.95
C ALA A 20 -1.55 -7.32 -7.72
N GLY A 21 -0.66 -7.28 -8.72
CA GLY A 21 -0.50 -6.14 -9.63
C GLY A 21 -1.80 -5.76 -10.32
N LYS A 22 -2.52 -6.75 -10.87
CA LYS A 22 -3.84 -6.53 -11.50
C LYS A 22 -4.91 -6.02 -10.53
N VAL A 23 -4.79 -6.32 -9.23
CA VAL A 23 -5.68 -5.73 -8.21
C VAL A 23 -5.29 -4.27 -8.01
N TRP A 24 -4.01 -3.99 -7.75
CA TRP A 24 -3.50 -2.64 -7.54
C TRP A 24 -3.80 -1.68 -8.71
N GLU A 25 -3.57 -2.11 -9.96
CA GLU A 25 -3.83 -1.33 -11.17
C GLU A 25 -5.29 -0.85 -11.30
N LYS A 26 -6.24 -1.57 -10.68
CA LYS A 26 -7.66 -1.20 -10.70
C LYS A 26 -8.06 -0.25 -9.58
N THR A 27 -7.15 0.05 -8.67
CA THR A 27 -7.40 0.95 -7.55
C THR A 27 -6.98 2.39 -7.88
N PRO A 28 -7.62 3.40 -7.26
CA PRO A 28 -7.16 4.79 -7.35
C PRO A 28 -5.70 4.99 -6.91
N HIS A 29 -5.20 4.13 -6.02
CA HIS A 29 -3.80 4.16 -5.57
C HIS A 29 -2.80 4.06 -6.72
N SER A 30 -3.11 3.37 -7.82
CA SER A 30 -2.23 3.29 -9.01
C SER A 30 -2.17 4.57 -9.84
N HIS A 31 -3.04 5.54 -9.56
CA HIS A 31 -3.14 6.83 -10.26
C HIS A 31 -2.98 8.03 -9.32
N ALA A 32 -2.65 7.79 -8.05
CA ALA A 32 -2.67 8.81 -7.00
C ALA A 32 -1.83 10.04 -7.33
N TYR A 33 -0.63 9.90 -7.90
CA TYR A 33 0.20 11.08 -8.23
C TYR A 33 -0.47 11.97 -9.28
N LYS A 34 -1.15 11.35 -10.26
CA LYS A 34 -1.81 12.07 -11.35
C LYS A 34 -2.93 12.98 -10.82
N THR A 35 -3.63 12.58 -9.77
CA THR A 35 -4.71 13.40 -9.20
C THR A 35 -4.19 14.71 -8.63
N LEU A 36 -2.94 14.72 -8.12
CA LEU A 36 -2.28 15.95 -7.68
C LEU A 36 -1.85 16.81 -8.85
N ALA A 37 -1.22 16.21 -9.85
CA ALA A 37 -0.74 16.92 -11.04
C ALA A 37 -1.87 17.54 -11.89
N ASP A 38 -3.03 16.89 -11.90
CA ASP A 38 -4.22 17.38 -12.60
C ASP A 38 -5.06 18.36 -11.75
N ALA A 39 -4.74 18.53 -10.46
CA ALA A 39 -5.50 19.40 -9.59
C ALA A 39 -5.45 20.85 -10.10
N LYS A 40 -6.60 21.54 -10.08
CA LYS A 40 -6.72 22.92 -10.57
C LYS A 40 -6.96 23.94 -9.48
N GLN A 41 -7.57 23.52 -8.37
CA GLN A 41 -8.02 24.41 -7.31
C GLN A 41 -7.75 23.81 -5.93
N PRO A 42 -6.60 24.16 -5.33
CA PRO A 42 -5.48 24.85 -5.95
C PRO A 42 -4.69 23.89 -6.86
N SER A 43 -3.95 24.45 -7.81
CA SER A 43 -3.09 23.71 -8.72
C SER A 43 -1.72 23.38 -8.11
N ASN A 44 -0.91 22.60 -8.83
CA ASN A 44 0.48 22.29 -8.46
C ASN A 44 0.62 21.50 -7.15
N ARG A 45 -0.39 20.69 -6.80
CA ARG A 45 -0.41 19.88 -5.56
C ARG A 45 0.66 18.80 -5.55
N GLU A 46 1.16 18.42 -6.71
CA GLU A 46 2.24 17.44 -6.87
C GLU A 46 3.62 17.98 -6.44
N TYR A 47 3.70 19.25 -6.05
CA TYR A 47 4.86 19.89 -5.44
C TYR A 47 4.66 20.19 -3.94
N ASP A 48 3.47 19.91 -3.41
CA ASP A 48 3.12 20.14 -2.01
C ASP A 48 3.53 18.91 -1.17
N PRO A 49 4.49 19.03 -0.23
CA PRO A 49 4.93 17.92 0.60
C PRO A 49 3.79 17.28 1.41
N GLU A 50 2.78 18.05 1.81
CA GLU A 50 1.62 17.56 2.56
C GLU A 50 0.77 16.61 1.70
N CYS A 51 0.77 16.79 0.38
CA CYS A 51 0.05 15.93 -0.56
C CYS A 51 0.92 14.75 -1.04
N ILE A 52 2.21 15.01 -1.34
CA ILE A 52 3.13 14.00 -1.91
C ILE A 52 3.35 12.83 -0.95
N VAL A 53 3.37 13.09 0.37
CA VAL A 53 3.58 12.05 1.39
C VAL A 53 2.54 10.91 1.29
N CYS A 54 1.32 11.23 0.87
CA CYS A 54 0.23 10.27 0.71
C CYS A 54 -0.01 9.80 -0.72
N HIS A 55 0.62 10.42 -1.72
CA HIS A 55 0.40 10.12 -3.15
C HIS A 55 1.64 9.53 -3.84
N THR A 56 2.68 9.19 -3.09
CA THR A 56 3.92 8.58 -3.59
C THR A 56 4.47 7.52 -2.64
N VAL A 57 5.52 6.81 -3.06
CA VAL A 57 6.18 5.81 -2.23
C VAL A 57 7.40 6.40 -1.53
N GLY A 58 7.43 6.29 -0.20
CA GLY A 58 8.65 6.50 0.58
C GLY A 58 9.14 7.95 0.66
N PHE A 59 8.30 8.95 0.39
CA PHE A 59 8.68 10.35 0.53
C PHE A 59 9.33 10.63 1.90
N GLY A 60 10.43 11.37 1.92
CA GLY A 60 11.23 11.63 3.12
C GLY A 60 12.26 10.56 3.50
N TYR A 61 12.25 9.39 2.85
CA TYR A 61 13.31 8.38 3.00
C TYR A 61 14.40 8.53 1.95
N GLU A 62 15.65 8.17 2.29
CA GLU A 62 16.82 8.29 1.41
C GLU A 62 16.64 7.65 0.02
N SER A 63 15.92 6.53 -0.05
CA SER A 63 15.64 5.81 -1.30
C SER A 63 14.24 6.02 -1.86
N GLY A 64 13.43 6.89 -1.24
CA GLY A 64 12.05 7.09 -1.64
C GLY A 64 11.84 8.18 -2.68
N PHE A 65 10.57 8.51 -2.93
CA PHE A 65 10.20 9.52 -3.91
C PHE A 65 10.79 10.89 -3.57
N THR A 66 11.30 11.59 -4.59
CA THR A 66 11.81 12.96 -4.49
C THR A 66 11.16 13.84 -5.54
N THR A 67 11.33 13.51 -6.82
CA THR A 67 10.63 14.16 -7.93
C THR A 67 10.19 13.14 -8.97
N ALA A 68 9.14 13.46 -9.73
CA ALA A 68 8.64 12.60 -10.80
C ALA A 68 9.68 12.33 -11.91
N ALA A 69 10.60 13.27 -12.15
CA ALA A 69 11.66 13.11 -13.13
C ALA A 69 12.78 12.17 -12.66
N LYS A 70 13.10 12.17 -11.37
CA LYS A 70 14.18 11.33 -10.80
C LYS A 70 13.68 9.95 -10.39
N MET A 71 12.44 9.86 -9.89
CA MET A 71 11.86 8.65 -9.31
C MET A 71 10.50 8.32 -9.94
N PRO A 72 10.42 8.12 -11.27
CA PRO A 72 9.16 7.85 -11.95
C PRO A 72 8.46 6.58 -11.45
N ASP A 73 9.22 5.59 -11.00
CA ASP A 73 8.72 4.29 -10.52
C ASP A 73 8.16 4.33 -9.08
N LEU A 74 8.38 5.44 -8.37
CA LEU A 74 7.87 5.69 -7.01
C LEU A 74 6.68 6.68 -7.02
N LYS A 75 6.18 7.02 -8.21
CA LYS A 75 4.92 7.74 -8.35
C LYS A 75 3.77 6.83 -7.91
N ASN A 76 2.73 7.48 -7.37
CA ASN A 76 1.51 6.85 -6.89
C ASN A 76 1.68 6.08 -5.58
N VAL A 77 0.58 5.62 -5.00
CA VAL A 77 0.58 4.76 -3.82
C VAL A 77 0.85 3.34 -4.29
N GLY A 78 2.11 2.90 -4.19
CA GLY A 78 2.58 1.63 -4.71
C GLY A 78 2.54 0.47 -3.70
N CYS A 79 3.00 -0.70 -4.11
CA CYS A 79 3.07 -1.89 -3.23
C CYS A 79 3.80 -1.59 -1.92
N GLU A 80 4.92 -0.87 -2.03
CA GLU A 80 5.81 -0.57 -0.92
C GLU A 80 5.23 0.46 0.04
N SER A 81 4.14 1.17 -0.32
CA SER A 81 3.40 2.03 0.61
C SER A 81 2.69 1.24 1.71
N CYS A 82 2.41 -0.06 1.50
CA CYS A 82 1.80 -0.94 2.51
C CYS A 82 2.73 -2.09 2.94
N HIS A 83 3.60 -2.55 2.04
CA HIS A 83 4.48 -3.69 2.26
C HIS A 83 5.91 -3.31 2.65
N GLY A 84 6.25 -2.01 2.64
CA GLY A 84 7.57 -1.49 2.93
C GLY A 84 8.59 -1.68 1.79
N PRO A 85 9.85 -1.23 1.98
CA PRO A 85 10.88 -1.28 0.94
C PRO A 85 11.27 -2.71 0.56
N GLY A 86 11.08 -3.06 -0.71
CA GLY A 86 11.12 -4.43 -1.23
C GLY A 86 12.48 -4.90 -1.76
N SER A 87 13.51 -4.04 -1.82
CA SER A 87 14.82 -4.40 -2.42
C SER A 87 15.47 -5.67 -1.85
N LEU A 88 15.37 -5.93 -0.54
CA LEU A 88 15.96 -7.15 0.04
C LEU A 88 15.19 -8.38 -0.40
N HIS A 89 13.85 -8.32 -0.37
CA HIS A 89 12.98 -9.40 -0.82
C HIS A 89 13.15 -9.67 -2.32
N SER A 90 13.17 -8.63 -3.17
CA SER A 90 13.29 -8.81 -4.61
C SER A 90 14.67 -9.31 -5.07
N ASN A 91 15.71 -9.16 -4.24
CA ASN A 91 17.04 -9.71 -4.48
C ASN A 91 17.27 -11.08 -3.85
N ASN A 92 16.38 -11.54 -2.96
CA ASN A 92 16.45 -12.85 -2.32
C ASN A 92 15.04 -13.35 -1.97
N SER A 93 14.26 -13.62 -3.01
CA SER A 93 12.81 -13.86 -2.89
C SER A 93 12.46 -15.18 -2.22
N THR A 94 13.41 -16.13 -2.13
CA THR A 94 13.25 -17.43 -1.47
C THR A 94 13.51 -17.38 0.04
N ASN A 95 14.02 -16.27 0.56
CA ASN A 95 14.26 -16.12 1.99
C ASN A 95 12.95 -15.93 2.76
N VAL A 96 12.62 -16.90 3.61
CA VAL A 96 11.37 -16.92 4.39
C VAL A 96 11.21 -15.71 5.30
N ALA A 97 12.29 -15.24 5.95
CA ALA A 97 12.21 -14.07 6.82
C ALA A 97 11.85 -12.79 6.04
N LEU A 98 12.38 -12.64 4.82
CA LEU A 98 12.05 -11.52 3.94
C LEU A 98 10.62 -11.63 3.39
N GLN A 99 10.15 -12.84 3.08
CA GLN A 99 8.75 -13.05 2.68
C GLN A 99 7.77 -12.68 3.80
N LEU A 100 8.06 -13.07 5.05
CA LEU A 100 7.23 -12.72 6.21
C LEU A 100 7.24 -11.22 6.47
N ALA A 101 8.40 -10.57 6.35
CA ALA A 101 8.52 -9.13 6.52
C ALA A 101 7.71 -8.34 5.49
N MET A 102 7.61 -8.84 4.25
CA MET A 102 6.80 -8.22 3.20
C MET A 102 5.30 -8.46 3.35
N ASN A 103 4.82 -9.32 4.25
CA ASN A 103 3.39 -9.54 4.43
C ASN A 103 2.91 -9.26 5.87
N PRO A 104 2.94 -7.98 6.31
CA PRO A 104 2.57 -7.61 7.68
C PRO A 104 1.06 -7.73 7.97
N TRP A 105 0.25 -8.06 6.96
CA TRP A 105 -1.22 -8.12 7.01
C TRP A 105 -1.79 -9.54 7.02
N LYS A 106 -0.93 -10.55 6.80
CA LYS A 106 -1.32 -11.95 6.72
C LYS A 106 -2.02 -12.42 7.99
N ALA A 107 -3.12 -13.16 7.84
CA ALA A 107 -3.72 -13.86 8.95
C ALA A 107 -2.78 -14.98 9.45
N PRO A 108 -2.50 -15.07 10.76
CA PRO A 108 -1.83 -16.23 11.31
C PRO A 108 -2.75 -17.46 11.28
N VAL A 109 -2.16 -18.65 11.18
CA VAL A 109 -2.90 -19.91 11.23
C VAL A 109 -3.58 -20.05 12.59
N GLY A 110 -4.87 -20.39 12.60
CA GLY A 110 -5.64 -20.54 13.85
C GLY A 110 -5.98 -19.22 14.54
N GLU A 111 -5.98 -18.09 13.80
CA GLU A 111 -6.42 -16.80 14.33
C GLU A 111 -7.82 -16.89 14.94
N THR A 112 -7.98 -16.41 16.17
CA THR A 112 -9.29 -16.28 16.82
C THR A 112 -9.99 -15.01 16.35
N GLU A 113 -11.32 -14.92 16.49
CA GLU A 113 -12.07 -13.70 16.12
C GLU A 113 -11.56 -12.44 16.82
N VAL A 114 -11.09 -12.55 18.07
CA VAL A 114 -10.50 -11.42 18.81
C VAL A 114 -9.19 -10.96 18.17
N LEU A 115 -8.33 -11.91 17.75
CA LEU A 115 -7.07 -11.59 17.08
C LEU A 115 -7.30 -11.02 15.68
N LYS A 116 -8.27 -11.58 14.95
CA LYS A 116 -8.73 -11.07 13.66
C LYS A 116 -9.20 -9.62 13.78
N ALA A 117 -10.07 -9.32 14.74
CA ALA A 117 -10.53 -7.94 14.97
C ALA A 117 -9.37 -6.97 15.26
N ARG A 118 -8.36 -7.40 16.04
CA ARG A 118 -7.15 -6.59 16.30
C ARG A 118 -6.31 -6.38 15.04
N ARG A 119 -6.16 -7.41 14.20
CA ARG A 119 -5.43 -7.31 12.94
C ARG A 119 -6.14 -6.38 11.97
N ILE A 120 -7.46 -6.50 11.83
CA ILE A 120 -8.27 -5.62 10.99
C ILE A 120 -8.17 -4.17 11.45
N ARG A 121 -8.29 -3.89 12.76
CA ARG A 121 -8.10 -2.53 13.29
C ARG A 121 -6.72 -1.96 12.95
N ARG A 122 -5.66 -2.77 13.09
CA ARG A 122 -4.30 -2.34 12.71
C ARG A 122 -4.16 -2.00 11.23
N ILE A 123 -4.90 -2.67 10.35
CA ILE A 123 -4.89 -2.37 8.91
C ILE A 123 -5.63 -1.06 8.67
N ASP A 124 -6.78 -0.85 9.32
CA ASP A 124 -7.52 0.41 9.25
C ASP A 124 -6.70 1.60 9.78
N ASP A 125 -6.10 1.48 10.97
CA ASP A 125 -5.18 2.48 11.53
C ASP A 125 -4.03 2.83 10.56
N TYR A 126 -3.60 1.85 9.74
CA TYR A 126 -2.58 2.08 8.72
C TYR A 126 -3.12 2.87 7.52
N CYS A 127 -4.32 2.55 7.04
CA CYS A 127 -5.00 3.30 5.99
C CYS A 127 -5.24 4.75 6.40
N GLN A 128 -5.61 4.98 7.66
CA GLN A 128 -5.88 6.30 8.22
C GLN A 128 -4.65 7.21 8.37
N LYS A 129 -3.43 6.72 8.07
CA LYS A 129 -2.26 7.61 7.93
C LYS A 129 -2.39 8.60 6.77
N CYS A 130 -3.28 8.30 5.83
CA CYS A 130 -3.63 9.16 4.70
C CYS A 130 -5.14 9.31 4.51
N HIS A 131 -5.95 8.35 4.96
CA HIS A 131 -7.41 8.46 4.97
C HIS A 131 -7.92 8.95 6.32
N ASP A 132 -7.49 10.16 6.68
CA ASP A 132 -7.94 10.87 7.88
C ASP A 132 -9.06 11.87 7.55
N PRO A 133 -9.68 12.54 8.54
CA PRO A 133 -10.74 13.52 8.27
C PRO A 133 -10.34 14.74 7.43
N GLU A 134 -9.04 15.05 7.30
CA GLU A 134 -8.55 16.16 6.49
C GLU A 134 -8.41 15.75 5.02
N ASN A 135 -8.05 14.50 4.77
CA ASN A 135 -7.72 13.96 3.45
C ASN A 135 -8.82 13.09 2.83
N ASP A 136 -9.67 12.46 3.66
CA ASP A 136 -10.83 11.66 3.26
C ASP A 136 -11.97 11.78 4.29
N VAL A 137 -12.78 12.83 4.12
CA VAL A 137 -13.92 13.15 5.01
C VAL A 137 -14.96 12.02 5.13
N ASN A 138 -14.98 11.06 4.21
CA ASN A 138 -15.95 9.97 4.20
C ASN A 138 -15.35 8.66 4.77
N TRP A 139 -14.13 8.68 5.30
CA TRP A 139 -13.50 7.47 5.82
C TRP A 139 -14.21 6.94 7.07
N THR A 140 -14.62 7.82 7.98
CA THR A 140 -15.26 7.45 9.26
C THR A 140 -16.65 6.84 9.10
N ASP A 141 -17.34 7.12 7.99
CA ASP A 141 -18.62 6.50 7.64
C ASP A 141 -18.36 5.18 6.92
N GLY A 142 -17.68 4.19 7.51
CA GLY A 142 -17.47 2.87 6.93
C GLY A 142 -16.54 2.81 5.70
N GLY A 143 -15.58 3.73 5.61
CA GLY A 143 -14.62 3.83 4.50
C GLY A 143 -13.70 2.61 4.40
N PHE A 144 -13.26 2.08 5.54
CA PHE A 144 -12.42 0.89 5.59
C PHE A 144 -13.14 -0.33 4.99
N GLU A 145 -14.37 -0.61 5.43
CA GLU A 145 -15.17 -1.75 4.96
C GLU A 145 -15.46 -1.65 3.46
N ARG A 146 -15.67 -0.43 2.94
CA ARG A 146 -15.87 -0.19 1.51
C ARG A 146 -14.61 -0.41 0.67
N ASN A 147 -13.43 -0.09 1.19
CA ASN A 147 -12.22 0.02 0.38
C ASN A 147 -11.23 -1.13 0.60
N TRP A 148 -11.15 -1.70 1.80
CA TRP A 148 -10.27 -2.84 2.07
C TRP A 148 -10.49 -4.02 1.12
N PRO A 149 -11.73 -4.47 0.82
CA PRO A 149 -11.95 -5.58 -0.11
C PRO A 149 -11.46 -5.32 -1.55
N LYS A 150 -11.32 -4.06 -1.95
CA LYS A 150 -10.87 -3.66 -3.29
C LYS A 150 -9.35 -3.78 -3.44
N VAL A 151 -8.60 -3.60 -2.36
CA VAL A 151 -7.13 -3.67 -2.34
C VAL A 151 -6.61 -5.00 -1.79
N ALA A 152 -7.37 -5.66 -0.91
CA ALA A 152 -6.99 -6.94 -0.33
C ALA A 152 -6.76 -8.00 -1.43
N HIS A 153 -5.60 -8.63 -1.36
CA HIS A 153 -5.12 -9.67 -2.27
C HIS A 153 -4.42 -10.79 -1.48
N PRO A 154 -5.21 -11.63 -0.77
CA PRO A 154 -4.64 -12.72 0.02
C PRO A 154 -3.94 -13.75 -0.86
N THR A 155 -2.96 -14.44 -0.29
CA THR A 155 -2.26 -15.57 -0.93
C THR A 155 -2.19 -16.73 0.07
N PRO A 156 -2.83 -17.89 -0.23
CA PRO A 156 -3.55 -18.21 -1.47
C PRO A 156 -4.86 -17.39 -1.66
N PRO A 157 -5.37 -17.23 -2.90
CA PRO A 157 -6.49 -16.33 -3.22
C PRO A 157 -7.84 -16.67 -2.57
N GLU A 158 -7.98 -17.87 -2.01
CA GLU A 158 -9.23 -18.44 -1.49
C GLU A 158 -9.75 -17.70 -0.23
N GLU A 159 -8.90 -16.94 0.47
CA GLU A 159 -9.26 -16.18 1.68
C GLU A 159 -10.20 -14.97 1.42
N LYS A 160 -10.52 -14.66 0.15
CA LYS A 160 -11.53 -13.63 -0.18
C LYS A 160 -12.97 -14.06 0.13
N GLN A 161 -13.23 -15.36 0.29
CA GLN A 161 -14.60 -15.86 0.46
C GLN A 161 -15.16 -15.64 1.87
N ASP A 162 -14.30 -15.58 2.90
CA ASP A 162 -14.73 -15.43 4.29
C ASP A 162 -14.99 -13.97 4.72
N ALA A 163 -14.55 -12.99 3.92
CA ALA A 163 -14.80 -11.57 4.19
C ALA A 163 -16.17 -11.08 3.67
N ALA A 164 -16.83 -11.84 2.80
CA ALA A 164 -18.14 -11.51 2.22
C ALA A 164 -19.32 -12.28 2.85
N ALA A 165 -19.04 -13.21 3.77
CA ALA A 165 -20.04 -14.10 4.37
C ALA A 165 -20.66 -13.56 5.67
N GLY A 166 -20.31 -12.34 6.10
CA GLY A 166 -20.99 -11.65 7.20
C GLY A 166 -22.30 -11.00 6.75
N LYS A 167 -23.35 -11.81 6.62
CA LYS A 167 -24.74 -11.35 6.79
C LYS A 167 -25.07 -11.23 8.27
#